data_AF-A0A5K1E7U1-F1
#
_entry.id   AF-A0A5K1E7U1-F1
#
_cell.length_a   1.000
_cell.length_b   1.000
_cell.length_c   1.000
_cell.angle_alpha   90.00
_cell.angle_beta   90.00
_cell.angle_gamma   90.00
#
_symmetry.space_group_name_H-M   'P 1'
#
loop_
_entity.id
_entity.type
_entity.pdbx_description
1 polymer ?
#
loop_
_entity_poly.entity_id
_entity_poly.type
_entity_poly.pdbx_seq_one_letter_code
_entity_poly.pdbx_strand_id
1 'polypeptide(L)' 'KELVEPAVDGTLNVLKASEAAEVKKIVFVSSAAAICMTPNPPENNFYDEECWSDTEYCRVTE' A
#
# COMPACT_ATOMS: atom_id res chain seq x y z
N LYS A 1 6.66 11.76 8.57
CA LYS A 1 6.66 10.86 9.76
C LYS A 1 5.27 10.61 10.32
N GLU A 2 4.37 11.58 10.35
CA GLU A 2 3.03 11.39 10.95
C GLU A 2 2.04 10.58 10.10
N LEU A 3 2.38 10.22 8.87
CA LEU A 3 1.52 9.45 7.96
C LEU A 3 2.08 8.05 7.66
N VAL A 4 3.23 7.99 6.99
CA VAL A 4 3.82 6.73 6.52
C VAL A 4 4.16 5.77 7.65
N GLU A 5 4.87 6.26 8.68
CA GLU A 5 5.32 5.41 9.80
C GLU A 5 4.15 4.85 10.60
N PRO A 6 3.14 5.64 11.03
CA PRO A 6 1.92 5.11 11.65
C PRO A 6 1.12 4.15 10.76
N ALA A 7 1.05 4.38 9.45
CA ALA A 7 0.33 3.49 8.53
C ALA A 7 1.02 2.12 8.42
N VAL A 8 2.34 2.10 8.32
CA VAL A 8 3.14 0.86 8.25
C VAL A 8 3.09 0.13 9.59
N ASP A 9 3.45 0.81 10.68
CA ASP A 9 3.53 0.18 12.00
C ASP A 9 2.16 -0.26 12.52
N GLY A 10 1.13 0.56 12.29
CA GLY A 10 -0.25 0.23 12.64
C GLY A 10 -0.73 -1.03 11.92
N THR A 11 -0.49 -1.13 10.61
CA THR A 11 -0.86 -2.32 9.81
C THR A 11 -0.13 -3.56 10.32
N LEU A 12 1.20 -3.46 10.51
CA LEU A 12 2.00 -4.58 11.02
C LEU A 12 1.57 -5.05 12.40
N ASN A 13 1.21 -4.12 13.29
CA ASN A 13 0.72 -4.47 14.64
C ASN A 13 -0.60 -5.25 14.58
N VAL A 14 -1.54 -4.85 13.72
CA VAL A 14 -2.81 -5.58 13.53
C VAL A 14 -2.57 -6.97 12.94
N LEU A 15 -1.67 -7.10 11.96
CA LEU A 15 -1.31 -8.39 11.37
C LEU A 15 -0.73 -9.35 12.43
N LYS A 16 0.22 -8.88 13.25
CA LYS A 16 0.81 -9.66 14.36
C LYS A 16 -0.24 -10.07 15.40
N ALA A 17 -1.14 -9.16 15.77
CA ALA A 17 -2.21 -9.46 16.71
C ALA A 17 -3.20 -10.50 16.14
N SER A 18 -3.50 -10.40 14.84
CA SER A 18 -4.40 -11.33 14.15
C SER A 18 -3.80 -12.73 14.04
N GLU A 19 -2.49 -12.83 13.78
CA GLU A 19 -1.74 -14.10 13.83
C GLU A 19 -1.82 -14.74 15.22
N ALA A 20 -1.54 -13.95 16.27
CA ALA A 20 -1.62 -14.43 17.66
C ALA A 20 -3.03 -14.88 18.07
N ALA A 21 -4.07 -14.28 17.48
CA ALA A 21 -5.47 -14.64 17.69
C ALA A 21 -5.98 -15.74 16.74
N GLU A 22 -5.09 -16.36 15.94
CA GLU A 22 -5.42 -17.42 14.96
C GLU A 22 -6.51 -17.04 13.95
N VAL A 23 -6.60 -15.75 13.59
CA VAL A 23 -7.54 -15.22 12.59
C VAL A 23 -7.32 -15.91 11.25
N LYS A 24 -8.40 -16.41 10.63
CA LYS A 24 -8.31 -17.22 9.41
C LYS A 24 -8.22 -16.39 8.12
N LYS A 25 -8.66 -15.14 8.13
CA LYS A 25 -8.64 -14.25 6.95
C LYS A 25 -8.63 -12.80 7.39
N ILE A 26 -7.79 -12.00 6.72
CA ILE A 26 -7.69 -10.55 6.90
C ILE A 26 -7.93 -9.91 5.54
N VAL A 27 -8.66 -8.80 5.51
CA VAL A 27 -8.82 -7.96 4.33
C VAL A 27 -8.23 -6.60 4.67
N PHE A 28 -7.14 -6.25 3.99
CA PHE A 28 -6.51 -4.93 4.12
C PHE A 28 -7.11 -3.97 3.10
N VAL A 29 -7.62 -2.84 3.57
CA VAL A 29 -8.12 -1.78 2.69
C VAL A 29 -6.95 -0.89 2.30
N SER A 30 -6.36 -1.18 1.15
CA SER A 30 -5.37 -0.33 0.49
C SER A 30 -6.07 0.81 -0.28
N SER A 31 -5.38 1.41 -1.26
CA SER A 31 -5.90 2.47 -2.11
C SER A 31 -5.38 2.35 -3.54
N ALA A 32 -6.09 2.92 -4.51
CA ALA A 32 -5.59 3.08 -5.89
C ALA A 32 -4.28 3.87 -5.96
N ALA A 33 -4.03 4.75 -4.97
CA ALA A 33 -2.76 5.47 -4.85
C ALA A 33 -1.54 4.55 -4.68
N ALA A 34 -1.72 3.28 -4.30
CA ALA A 34 -0.64 2.29 -4.23
C ALA A 34 -0.19 1.76 -5.61
N ILE A 35 -0.97 2.00 -6.67
CA ILE A 35 -0.70 1.49 -8.02
C ILE A 35 -0.58 2.56 -9.11
N CYS A 36 -1.16 3.76 -8.93
CA CYS A 36 -1.24 4.77 -10.00
C CYS A 36 -0.25 5.94 -9.87
N MET A 37 0.53 6.03 -8.79
CA MET A 37 1.47 7.14 -8.57
C MET A 37 2.82 6.78 -9.20
N THR A 38 2.92 6.93 -10.51
CA THR A 38 4.14 6.63 -11.29
C THR A 38 4.34 7.67 -12.39
N PRO A 39 5.59 8.05 -12.71
CA PRO A 39 5.87 8.92 -13.86
C PRO A 39 5.69 8.20 -15.20
N ASN A 40 5.69 6.86 -15.19
CA ASN A 40 5.59 6.02 -16.38
C ASN A 40 4.39 5.08 -16.25
N PRO A 41 3.16 5.54 -16.58
CA PRO A 41 1.97 4.70 -16.51
C PRO A 41 2.01 3.57 -17.56
N PRO A 42 1.30 2.45 -17.31
CA PRO A 42 1.17 1.36 -18.27
C PRO A 42 0.46 1.80 -19.55
N GLU A 43 0.67 1.05 -20.64
CA GLU A 43 0.05 1.34 -21.93
C GLU A 43 -1.48 1.43 -21.79
N ASN A 44 -2.08 2.46 -22.38
CA ASN A 44 -3.51 2.75 -22.31
C ASN A 44 -4.08 3.00 -20.90
N ASN A 45 -3.24 3.25 -19.88
CA ASN A 45 -3.66 3.40 -18.48
C ASN A 45 -4.42 2.19 -17.93
N PHE A 46 -4.12 1.00 -18.42
CA PHE A 46 -4.65 -0.24 -17.86
C PHE A 46 -3.78 -0.67 -16.68
N TYR A 47 -4.34 -0.68 -15.47
CA TYR A 47 -3.66 -1.13 -14.26
C TYR A 47 -4.19 -2.50 -13.84
N ASP A 48 -3.28 -3.39 -13.48
CA ASP A 48 -3.55 -4.71 -12.93
C ASP A 48 -2.99 -4.82 -11.50
N GLU A 49 -3.11 -6.01 -10.91
CA GLU A 49 -2.65 -6.32 -9.56
C GLU A 49 -1.12 -6.44 -9.44
N GLU A 50 -0.37 -6.41 -10.55
CA GLU A 50 1.10 -6.42 -10.54
C GLU A 50 1.69 -4.99 -10.55
N CYS A 51 0.88 -3.98 -10.86
CA CYS A 51 1.29 -2.58 -10.86
C CYS A 51 1.60 -2.05 -9.46
N TRP A 52 2.60 -1.18 -9.36
CA TRP A 52 2.97 -0.46 -8.13
C TRP A 52 3.31 0.99 -8.42
N SER A 53 2.95 1.86 -7.49
CA SER A 53 3.41 3.25 -7.45
C SER A 53 4.92 3.33 -7.24
N ASP A 54 5.56 4.30 -7.90
CA ASP A 54 6.98 4.58 -7.73
C ASP A 54 7.21 5.33 -6.41
N THR A 55 8.05 4.77 -5.54
CA THR A 55 8.25 5.30 -4.19
C THR A 55 8.95 6.66 -4.17
N GLU A 56 9.85 6.93 -5.13
CA GLU A 56 10.53 8.22 -5.21
C GLU A 56 9.59 9.29 -5.75
N TYR A 57 8.79 8.95 -6.76
CA TYR A 57 7.73 9.79 -7.29
C TYR A 57 6.74 10.17 -6.18
N CYS A 58 6.24 9.21 -5.42
CA CYS A 58 5.37 9.48 -4.26
C CYS A 58 6.00 10.45 -3.27
N ARG A 59 7.30 10.30 -2.95
CA ARG A 59 8.00 11.16 -1.99
C ARG A 59 8.17 12.60 -2.47
N VAL A 60 8.36 12.80 -3.78
CA VAL A 60 8.49 14.16 -4.34
C VAL A 60 7.13 14.83 -4.59
N THR A 61 6.05 14.05 -4.66
CA THR A 61 4.68 14.56 -4.88
C THR A 61 3.81 14.59 -3.61
N GLU A 62 4.37 14.24 -2.45
CA GLU A 62 3.76 14.42 -1.13
C GLU A 62 3.79 15.90 -0.72
#